data_AF-A0A8K1CS44-F1
#
_entry.id   AF-A0A8K1CS44-F1
#
_cell.length_a   1.000
_cell.length_b   1.000
_cell.length_c   1.000
_cell.angle_alpha   90.00
_cell.angle_beta   90.00
_cell.angle_gamma   90.00
#
_symmetry.space_group_name_H-M   'P 1'
#
loop_
_entity.id
_entity.type
_entity.pdbx_description
1 polymer ?
#
loop_
_entity_poly.entity_id
_entity_poly.type
_entity_poly.pdbx_seq_one_letter_code
_entity_poly.pdbx_strand_id
1 'polypeptide(L)' 'MLFAAVKNLPKTQAIVGTISGVFALSYVCWAADRYSGKDYGGAAPGEPHTTSAEWQAASVEYAKAQKANPIRHFRE' A
#
# COMPACT_ATOMS: atom_id res chain seq x y z
N MET A 1 -29.39 -8.27 -8.95
CA MET A 1 -28.91 -9.66 -8.70
C MET A 1 -28.32 -9.82 -7.30
N LEU A 2 -27.39 -8.96 -6.86
CA LEU A 2 -26.79 -9.04 -5.51
C LEU A 2 -27.80 -8.95 -4.35
N PHE A 3 -28.74 -8.00 -4.41
CA PHE A 3 -29.78 -7.85 -3.38
C PHE A 3 -30.64 -9.11 -3.21
N ALA A 4 -30.99 -9.77 -4.32
CA ALA A 4 -31.77 -11.01 -4.29
C ALA A 4 -30.98 -12.19 -3.71
N ALA A 5 -29.65 -12.23 -3.92
CA ALA A 5 -28.77 -13.25 -3.36
C ALA A 5 -28.57 -13.08 -1.85
N VAL A 6 -28.48 -11.84 -1.35
CA VAL A 6 -28.25 -11.55 0.08
C VAL A 6 -29.55 -11.66 0.89
N LYS A 7 -30.71 -11.32 0.31
CA LYS A 7 -32.02 -11.36 0.98
C LYS A 7 -32.40 -12.74 1.51
N ASN A 8 -31.98 -13.81 0.85
CA ASN A 8 -32.33 -15.19 1.20
C ASN A 8 -31.32 -15.86 2.14
N LEU A 9 -30.23 -15.17 2.52
CA LEU A 9 -29.22 -15.70 3.42
C LEU A 9 -29.59 -15.47 4.90
N PRO A 10 -29.16 -16.37 5.80
CA PRO A 10 -29.20 -16.12 7.24
C PRO A 10 -28.52 -14.78 7.58
N LYS A 11 -29.10 -14.00 8.50
CA LYS A 11 -28.65 -12.63 8.84
C LYS A 11 -27.14 -12.53 9.10
N THR A 12 -26.59 -13.46 9.87
CA THR A 12 -25.15 -13.48 10.19
C THR A 12 -24.28 -13.68 8.96
N GLN A 13 -24.66 -14.59 8.05
CA GLN A 13 -23.93 -14.84 6.82
C GLN A 13 -24.04 -13.67 5.85
N ALA A 14 -25.21 -13.03 5.78
CA ALA A 14 -25.43 -11.83 4.97
C ALA A 14 -24.53 -10.67 5.44
N ILE A 15 -24.42 -10.45 6.75
CA ILE A 15 -23.58 -9.38 7.32
C ILE A 15 -22.10 -9.64 7.02
N VAL A 16 -21.60 -10.85 7.36
CA VAL A 16 -20.19 -11.19 7.13
C VAL A 16 -19.85 -11.12 5.64
N GLY A 17 -20.67 -11.73 4.79
CA GLY A 17 -20.46 -11.72 3.34
C GLY A 17 -20.45 -10.31 2.75
N THR A 18 -21.34 -9.43 3.22
CA THR A 18 -21.37 -8.03 2.76
C THR A 18 -20.13 -7.26 3.20
N ILE A 19 -19.75 -7.36 4.48
CA ILE A 19 -18.59 -6.63 5.02
C ILE A 19 -17.30 -7.11 4.33
N SER A 20 -17.07 -8.42 4.26
CA SER A 20 -15.91 -8.99 3.58
C SER A 20 -15.89 -8.63 2.09
N GLY A 21 -17.05 -8.65 1.43
CA GLY A 21 -17.18 -8.26 0.03
C GLY A 21 -16.82 -6.81 -0.22
N VAL A 22 -17.24 -5.89 0.65
CA VAL A 22 -16.88 -4.46 0.55
C VAL A 22 -15.37 -4.26 0.73
N PHE A 23 -14.75 -4.88 1.74
CA PHE A 23 -13.30 -4.75 1.92
C PHE A 23 -12.50 -5.34 0.75
N ALA A 24 -12.92 -6.50 0.24
CA ALA A 24 -12.29 -7.12 -0.92
C ALA A 24 -12.40 -6.21 -2.16
N LEU A 25 -13.59 -5.67 -2.44
CA LEU A 25 -13.80 -4.78 -3.57
C LEU A 25 -12.99 -3.49 -3.43
N SER A 26 -12.99 -2.87 -2.25
CA SER A 26 -12.19 -1.67 -1.97
C SER A 26 -10.71 -1.91 -2.21
N TYR A 27 -10.18 -3.07 -1.78
CA TYR A 27 -8.78 -3.43 -2.04
C TYR A 27 -8.49 -3.61 -3.53
N VAL A 28 -9.39 -4.26 -4.27
CA VAL A 28 -9.23 -4.43 -5.73
C VAL A 28 -9.21 -3.08 -6.44
N CYS A 29 -10.10 -2.16 -6.11
CA CYS A 29 -10.09 -0.81 -6.68
C CYS A 29 -8.78 -0.07 -6.35
N TRP A 30 -8.36 -0.10 -5.09
CA TRP A 30 -7.09 0.50 -4.68
C TRP A 30 -5.90 -0.09 -5.44
N ALA A 31 -5.84 -1.42 -5.57
CA ALA A 31 -4.75 -2.09 -6.28
C ALA A 31 -4.75 -1.72 -7.77
N ALA A 32 -5.92 -1.65 -8.40
CA ALA A 32 -6.05 -1.21 -9.79
C ALA A 32 -5.51 0.21 -9.99
N ASP A 33 -5.90 1.15 -9.12
CA ASP A 33 -5.38 2.53 -9.17
C ASP A 33 -3.88 2.59 -8.84
N ARG A 34 -3.43 1.78 -7.89
CA ARG A 34 -2.04 1.75 -7.42
C ARG A 34 -1.06 1.24 -8.48
N TYR A 35 -1.47 0.26 -9.28
CA TYR A 35 -0.62 -0.39 -10.29
C TYR A 35 -0.96 0.02 -11.73
N SER A 36 -1.97 0.89 -11.92
CA SER A 36 -2.22 1.52 -13.21
C SER A 36 -1.41 2.81 -13.31
N GLY A 37 -0.58 2.90 -14.35
CA GLY A 37 0.25 4.08 -14.58
C GLY A 37 1.64 3.74 -15.07
N LYS A 38 2.40 4.78 -15.41
CA LYS A 38 3.79 4.64 -15.81
C LYS A 38 4.63 4.34 -14.56
N ASP A 39 5.50 3.34 -14.68
CA ASP A 39 6.49 3.08 -13.64
C ASP A 39 7.61 4.12 -13.70
N TYR A 40 7.90 4.77 -12.57
CA TYR A 40 8.99 5.72 -12.43
C TYR A 40 10.18 5.13 -11.67
N GLY A 41 10.18 3.81 -11.41
CA GLY A 41 11.30 3.09 -10.79
C GLY A 41 11.45 3.36 -9.30
N GLY A 42 10.36 3.74 -8.61
CA GLY A 42 10.31 3.84 -7.14
C GLY A 42 10.14 2.48 -6.46
N ALA A 43 9.69 2.47 -5.20
CA ALA A 43 9.44 1.22 -4.47
C ALA A 43 8.26 0.41 -5.03
N ALA A 44 7.34 1.06 -5.74
CA ALA A 44 6.28 0.40 -6.51
C ALA A 44 5.83 1.29 -7.69
N PRO A 45 5.13 0.75 -8.71
CA PRO A 45 4.81 1.46 -9.94
C PRO A 45 4.16 2.83 -9.70
N GLY A 46 4.55 3.87 -10.41
CA GLY A 46 3.99 5.22 -10.22
C GLY A 46 4.56 5.99 -9.01
N GLU A 47 5.37 5.38 -8.14
CA GLU A 47 6.14 6.13 -7.14
C GLU A 47 7.42 6.71 -7.72
N PRO A 48 7.88 7.88 -7.22
CA PRO A 48 9.11 8.49 -7.69
C PRO A 48 10.32 7.61 -7.39
N HIS A 49 11.32 7.65 -8.28
CA HIS A 49 12.57 6.90 -8.16
C HIS A 49 13.29 7.06 -6.81
N THR A 50 13.09 8.19 -6.12
CA THR A 50 13.65 8.47 -4.79
C THR A 50 13.09 7.57 -3.68
N THR A 51 11.98 6.88 -3.89
CA THR A 51 11.48 5.88 -2.94
C THR A 51 12.09 4.49 -3.15
N SER A 52 12.84 4.28 -4.24
CA SER A 52 13.48 2.99 -4.52
C SER A 52 14.44 2.56 -3.40
N ALA A 53 14.63 1.25 -3.26
CA ALA A 53 15.51 0.70 -2.23
C ALA A 53 16.96 1.21 -2.38
N GLU A 54 17.44 1.36 -3.62
CA GLU A 54 18.77 1.89 -3.92
C GLU A 54 18.90 3.34 -3.46
N TRP A 55 17.91 4.19 -3.76
CA TRP A 55 17.92 5.59 -3.31
C TRP A 55 17.82 5.71 -1.79
N GLN A 56 17.01 4.88 -1.15
CA GLN A 56 16.89 4.88 0.30
C GLN A 56 18.21 4.48 0.96
N ALA A 57 18.88 3.43 0.47
CA ALA A 57 20.18 3.02 0.99
C ALA A 57 21.23 4.13 0.86
N ALA A 58 21.35 4.73 -0.34
CA ALA A 58 22.27 5.84 -0.57
C ALA A 58 21.96 7.06 0.31
N SER A 59 20.66 7.36 0.51
CA SER A 59 20.22 8.46 1.37
C SER A 59 20.59 8.23 2.83
N VAL A 60 20.48 6.99 3.32
CA VAL A 60 20.86 6.63 4.70
C VAL A 60 22.36 6.79 4.90
N GLU A 61 23.18 6.34 3.96
CA GLU A 61 24.64 6.50 4.02
C GLU A 61 25.05 7.98 4.00
N TYR A 62 24.44 8.76 3.11
CA TYR A 62 24.64 10.21 3.07
C TYR A 62 24.22 10.87 4.39
N ALA A 63 23.08 10.50 4.96
CA ALA A 63 22.60 11.05 6.23
C ALA A 63 23.52 10.71 7.42
N LYS A 64 24.15 9.53 7.41
CA LYS A 64 25.20 9.16 8.38
C LYS A 64 26.43 10.04 8.20
N ALA A 65 26.93 10.19 6.97
CA ALA A 65 28.10 11.04 6.68
C ALA A 65 27.86 12.51 7.09
N GLN A 66 26.64 13.02 6.89
CA GLN A 66 26.25 14.37 7.28
C GLN A 66 25.91 14.51 8.77
N LYS A 67 25.91 13.42 9.54
CA LYS A 67 25.50 13.40 10.95
C LYS A 67 24.12 14.04 11.15
N ALA A 68 23.16 13.74 10.28
CA ALA A 68 21.84 14.38 10.28
C ALA A 68 20.99 14.05 11.52
N ASN A 69 21.15 12.85 12.10
CA ASN A 69 20.55 12.44 13.37
C ASN A 69 21.45 11.41 14.09
N PRO A 70 22.57 11.87 14.65
CA PRO A 70 23.65 11.00 15.10
C PRO A 70 23.37 10.33 16.45
N ILE A 71 22.29 10.71 17.14
CA ILE A 71 21.97 10.20 18.47
C ILE A 71 21.02 9.00 18.40
N ARG A 72 20.05 9.02 17.47
CA ARG A 72 18.94 8.04 17.47
C ARG A 72 18.85 7.15 16.23
N HIS A 73 19.15 7.66 15.04
CA HIS A 73 18.80 6.94 13.78
C HIS A 73 20.00 6.71 12.85
N PHE A 74 20.98 7.60 12.86
CA PHE A 74 22.18 7.50 12.03
C PHE A 74 23.43 7.49 12.92
N ARG A 75 23.42 6.61 13.95
CA ARG A 75 24.63 6.31 14.72
C ARG A 75 25.61 5.58 13.81
N GLU A 76 26.85 6.05 13.81
CA GLU A 76 28.01 5.39 13.20
C GLU A 76 28.20 4.00 13.82
#